data_AF-A0A8A4V611-F1
#
_entry.id   AF-A0A8A4V611-F1
#
_cell.length_a   1.000
_cell.length_b   1.000
_cell.length_c   1.000
_cell.angle_alpha   90.00
_cell.angle_beta   90.00
_cell.angle_gamma   90.00
#
_symmetry.space_group_name_H-M   'P 1'
#
loop_
_entity.id
_entity.type
_entity.pdbx_description
1 polymer ?
#
loop_
_entity_poly.entity_id
_entity_poly.type
_entity_poly.pdbx_seq_one_letter_code
_entity_poly.pdbx_strand_id
1 'polypeptide(L)'
;MGLFDKIKKSLFGHKDEDQEEKEEHKVDEETTEEAQDSEVNTEAGNPQNESDLALKETNKPDEETEDSDETPGWSDAGSAFEESQNEVEEKTTKAEDTSSEESKSEEYEDKISVSEPETDLAENTEEESAEKEDEQERYDKGLEKTNHSFGARLNAFFAKFRTVDEDFFDDLEDLLIESDVGFETAEELTDSLRDEAKLQNAKSHDDLKQVIVEKLVDIYDKGGEGKDSKLADDPEAKPNVYLFVGVNGAGKTTTIGKLAKRIKDSGKSVMMVAADTFRAGAVEQLVEWGRRDGVEVVTGPEKADPASVVYDGVKKAKDRGIDFLLVDTAGRLQNKVNLMSELDKIKRTIKKILPDQPNEVLLVLDGSTGQNALLQAKDFDKTTKLTGLVLTKLDGSSKGGVVLAIRNEMELPVKLVGLGEKVDDLANFDAEKFAIGLFQGLI
;
A
#
# COMPACT_ATOMS: atom_id res chain seq x y z
N MET A 1 16.82 16.71 -7.70
CA MET A 1 16.68 15.38 -8.31
C MET A 1 15.28 14.90 -7.96
N GLY A 2 14.40 14.81 -8.96
CA GLY A 2 13.02 14.33 -8.79
C GLY A 2 12.99 12.86 -8.37
N LEU A 3 11.81 12.36 -7.97
CA LEU A 3 11.60 10.96 -7.57
C LEU A 3 12.10 10.01 -8.67
N PHE A 4 11.73 10.30 -9.91
CA PHE A 4 12.15 9.53 -11.08
C PHE A 4 13.66 9.58 -11.32
N ASP A 5 14.30 10.75 -11.25
CA ASP A 5 15.75 10.87 -11.50
C ASP A 5 16.57 9.97 -10.56
N LYS A 6 16.16 9.85 -9.30
CA LYS A 6 16.83 9.00 -8.33
C LYS A 6 16.61 7.51 -8.62
N ILE A 7 15.39 7.13 -8.99
CA ILE A 7 15.05 5.77 -9.42
C ILE A 7 15.83 5.41 -10.68
N LYS A 8 15.89 6.32 -11.66
CA LYS A 8 16.67 6.14 -12.89
C LYS A 8 18.15 5.94 -12.59
N LYS A 9 18.72 6.76 -11.71
CA LYS A 9 20.12 6.63 -11.27
C LYS A 9 20.38 5.29 -10.58
N SER A 10 19.45 4.84 -9.72
CA SER A 10 19.56 3.59 -8.97
C SER A 10 19.41 2.35 -9.86
N LEU A 11 18.42 2.36 -10.77
CA LEU A 11 18.06 1.23 -11.60
C LEU A 11 18.92 1.11 -12.88
N PHE A 12 19.22 2.22 -13.56
CA PHE A 12 19.84 2.16 -14.91
C PHE A 12 21.30 2.63 -14.97
N GLY A 13 21.83 3.25 -13.90
CA GLY A 13 23.19 3.78 -13.85
C GLY A 13 23.43 4.94 -14.83
N HIS A 14 24.54 5.69 -14.70
CA HIS A 14 24.91 6.75 -15.65
C HIS A 14 25.16 6.17 -17.05
N LYS A 15 24.16 6.24 -17.94
CA LYS A 15 24.33 6.04 -19.37
C LYS A 15 24.12 7.31 -20.21
N ASP A 16 23.55 8.37 -19.62
CA ASP A 16 23.03 9.51 -20.39
C ASP A 16 23.84 10.82 -20.26
N GLU A 17 24.66 10.99 -19.21
CA GLU A 17 25.47 12.23 -19.08
C GLU A 17 26.54 12.35 -20.17
N ASP A 18 26.99 11.23 -20.78
CA ASP A 18 27.96 11.23 -21.87
C ASP A 18 27.36 11.50 -23.27
N GLN A 19 26.02 11.56 -23.39
CA GLN A 19 25.33 11.78 -24.67
C GLN A 19 24.79 13.21 -24.80
N GLU A 20 24.28 13.81 -23.73
CA GLU A 20 23.82 15.22 -23.74
C GLU A 20 24.99 16.19 -23.98
N GLU A 21 26.17 15.97 -23.39
CA GLU A 21 27.37 16.81 -23.66
C GLU A 21 27.90 16.66 -25.10
N LYS A 22 27.57 15.57 -25.80
CA LYS A 22 28.01 15.34 -27.19
C LYS A 22 27.06 15.89 -28.24
N GLU A 23 25.78 16.10 -27.90
CA GLU A 23 24.82 16.74 -28.80
C GLU A 23 24.90 18.26 -28.71
N GLU A 24 25.14 18.86 -27.54
CA GLU A 24 25.38 20.31 -27.43
C GLU A 24 26.65 20.75 -28.20
N HIS A 25 27.68 19.90 -28.25
CA HIS A 25 28.93 20.24 -28.93
C HIS A 25 28.91 20.08 -30.46
N LYS A 26 27.81 19.54 -31.04
CA LYS A 26 27.65 19.34 -32.50
C LYS A 26 26.77 20.38 -33.20
N VAL A 27 26.01 21.19 -32.44
CA VAL A 27 25.10 22.19 -33.04
C VAL A 27 25.82 23.50 -33.40
N ASP A 28 27.04 23.74 -32.89
CA ASP A 28 27.79 24.98 -33.13
C ASP A 28 28.66 25.02 -34.42
N GLU A 29 28.70 23.96 -35.23
CA GLU A 29 29.56 23.92 -36.44
C GLU A 29 28.84 23.85 -37.81
N GLU A 30 27.50 23.84 -37.87
CA GLU A 30 26.77 23.87 -39.15
C GLU A 30 25.71 24.98 -39.19
N THR A 31 26.15 26.25 -39.23
CA THR A 31 25.36 27.32 -39.86
C THR A 31 26.26 28.34 -40.54
N THR A 32 26.60 28.09 -41.81
CA THR A 32 26.88 29.15 -42.79
C THR A 32 26.74 28.55 -44.19
N GLU A 33 26.14 29.33 -45.11
CA GLU A 33 25.84 29.01 -46.53
C GLU A 33 24.55 28.17 -46.70
N GLU A 34 23.49 28.57 -47.41
CA GLU A 34 23.29 29.56 -48.47
C GLU A 34 21.79 29.92 -48.56
N ALA A 35 21.50 31.17 -48.91
CA ALA A 35 20.18 31.63 -49.32
C ALA A 35 20.17 31.84 -50.85
N GLN A 36 19.14 31.37 -51.56
CA GLN A 36 18.47 32.12 -52.65
C GLN A 36 17.26 31.39 -53.27
N ASP A 37 16.13 32.11 -53.25
CA ASP A 37 15.07 32.29 -54.26
C ASP A 37 14.34 31.11 -54.93
N SER A 38 13.01 31.05 -54.76
CA SER A 38 12.06 31.64 -55.74
C SER A 38 10.59 31.48 -55.35
N GLU A 39 9.81 32.52 -55.63
CA GLU A 39 8.37 32.72 -55.40
C GLU A 39 7.45 32.13 -56.50
N VAL A 40 6.13 32.22 -56.22
CA VAL A 40 4.95 32.29 -57.13
C VAL A 40 4.29 30.91 -57.43
N ASN A 41 2.98 30.63 -57.28
CA ASN A 41 1.76 31.45 -57.34
C ASN A 41 0.55 30.83 -56.61
N THR A 42 -0.46 31.67 -56.39
CA THR A 42 -1.84 31.49 -55.90
C THR A 42 -2.75 30.59 -56.76
N GLU A 43 -3.79 29.97 -56.16
CA GLU A 43 -5.21 30.30 -56.42
C GLU A 43 -6.23 29.46 -55.62
N ALA A 44 -7.38 30.08 -55.37
CA ALA A 44 -8.50 29.66 -54.54
C ALA A 44 -9.53 28.80 -55.29
N GLY A 45 -10.39 28.07 -54.56
CA GLY A 45 -11.62 27.52 -55.11
C GLY A 45 -12.41 26.56 -54.19
N ASN A 46 -13.40 27.09 -53.48
CA ASN A 46 -14.65 26.41 -53.06
C ASN A 46 -15.77 27.09 -53.88
N PRO A 47 -16.95 26.49 -54.26
CA PRO A 47 -17.91 25.86 -53.33
C PRO A 47 -18.83 24.73 -53.87
N GLN A 48 -19.54 24.07 -52.92
CA GLN A 48 -20.93 23.51 -52.94
C GLN A 48 -21.33 22.50 -54.07
N ASN A 49 -22.24 21.52 -53.91
CA ASN A 49 -23.50 21.44 -53.18
C ASN A 49 -24.08 19.99 -53.20
N GLU A 50 -24.91 19.66 -52.19
CA GLU A 50 -26.18 18.87 -52.19
C GLU A 50 -26.31 17.56 -52.98
N SER A 51 -26.80 16.45 -52.40
CA SER A 51 -28.22 16.11 -52.08
C SER A 51 -28.28 14.56 -51.97
N ASP A 52 -29.22 13.84 -51.36
CA ASP A 52 -30.33 14.03 -50.42
C ASP A 52 -31.01 12.63 -50.26
N LEU A 53 -31.91 12.49 -49.28
CA LEU A 53 -32.97 11.46 -49.07
C LEU A 53 -32.62 10.19 -48.24
N ALA A 54 -33.08 10.03 -46.97
CA ALA A 54 -34.46 9.86 -46.45
C ALA A 54 -35.05 8.46 -46.74
N LEU A 55 -35.77 7.71 -45.91
CA LEU A 55 -36.50 7.87 -44.63
C LEU A 55 -37.08 6.47 -44.28
N LYS A 56 -37.24 6.08 -43.00
CA LYS A 56 -38.54 5.78 -42.34
C LYS A 56 -38.44 4.93 -41.05
N GLU A 57 -39.08 5.48 -40.04
CA GLU A 57 -39.54 4.91 -38.76
C GLU A 57 -40.65 3.84 -38.93
N THR A 58 -40.94 3.06 -37.88
CA THR A 58 -42.24 3.09 -37.15
C THR A 58 -42.22 2.33 -35.81
N ASN A 59 -43.14 2.75 -34.93
CA ASN A 59 -43.37 2.50 -33.50
C ASN A 59 -43.81 1.09 -33.01
N LYS A 60 -43.55 0.86 -31.70
CA LYS A 60 -44.33 0.27 -30.55
C LYS A 60 -45.84 -0.05 -30.73
N PRO A 61 -46.58 -0.81 -29.85
CA PRO A 61 -46.46 -0.85 -28.35
C PRO A 61 -46.86 -2.14 -27.54
N ASP A 62 -46.53 -2.10 -26.24
CA ASP A 62 -47.23 -2.46 -24.95
C ASP A 62 -47.74 -3.86 -24.50
N GLU A 63 -47.81 -3.94 -23.14
CA GLU A 63 -48.55 -4.80 -22.17
C GLU A 63 -48.01 -6.21 -21.82
N GLU A 64 -48.14 -6.80 -20.62
CA GLU A 64 -48.32 -6.45 -19.18
C GLU A 64 -48.42 -7.83 -18.44
N THR A 65 -48.53 -7.84 -17.10
CA THR A 65 -48.88 -8.96 -16.15
C THR A 65 -47.72 -9.88 -15.68
N GLU A 66 -47.32 -9.85 -14.40
CA GLU A 66 -47.95 -10.32 -13.12
C GLU A 66 -47.73 -11.83 -12.84
N ASP A 67 -46.94 -12.13 -11.81
CA ASP A 67 -47.39 -12.71 -10.52
C ASP A 67 -46.60 -13.91 -9.94
N SER A 68 -46.46 -13.84 -8.61
CA SER A 68 -46.44 -14.88 -7.57
C SER A 68 -45.27 -15.86 -7.37
N ASP A 69 -44.65 -15.71 -6.19
CA ASP A 69 -44.50 -16.68 -5.09
C ASP A 69 -44.20 -18.16 -5.39
N GLU A 70 -43.12 -18.69 -4.79
CA GLU A 70 -43.21 -19.48 -3.53
C GLU A 70 -41.85 -20.15 -3.20
N THR A 71 -41.45 -19.97 -1.94
CA THR A 71 -40.48 -20.83 -1.24
C THR A 71 -41.00 -22.27 -1.12
N PRO A 72 -40.11 -23.23 -0.88
CA PRO A 72 -40.38 -24.15 0.23
C PRO A 72 -39.21 -24.23 1.20
N GLY A 73 -39.51 -23.94 2.46
CA GLY A 73 -38.70 -24.38 3.59
C GLY A 73 -38.77 -25.89 3.75
N TRP A 74 -37.67 -26.48 4.22
CA TRP A 74 -37.68 -27.81 4.80
C TRP A 74 -37.22 -27.72 6.24
N SER A 75 -38.15 -28.05 7.13
CA SER A 75 -37.99 -28.24 8.56
C SER A 75 -37.43 -29.63 8.87
N ASP A 76 -36.50 -29.64 9.83
CA ASP A 76 -36.46 -30.53 10.99
C ASP A 76 -36.23 -32.05 10.80
N ALA A 77 -35.08 -32.52 11.28
CA ALA A 77 -34.91 -33.83 11.91
C ALA A 77 -33.60 -33.85 12.70
N GLY A 78 -33.72 -34.05 14.01
CA GLY A 78 -32.60 -34.06 14.95
C GLY A 78 -32.00 -35.44 15.27
N SER A 79 -31.22 -35.37 16.35
CA SER A 79 -30.74 -36.43 17.23
C SER A 79 -29.41 -37.14 16.90
N ALA A 80 -28.50 -36.96 17.87
CA ALA A 80 -27.73 -37.97 18.59
C ALA A 80 -26.67 -38.81 17.85
N PHE A 81 -25.40 -38.59 18.20
CA PHE A 81 -24.59 -39.68 18.76
C PHE A 81 -23.51 -39.16 19.72
N GLU A 82 -23.33 -39.91 20.80
CA GLU A 82 -22.49 -39.68 21.98
C GLU A 82 -20.99 -39.96 21.79
N GLU A 83 -20.22 -39.31 22.67
CA GLU A 83 -19.00 -39.72 23.39
C GLU A 83 -18.14 -40.90 22.91
N SER A 84 -16.82 -40.66 22.91
CA SER A 84 -15.92 -41.41 23.81
C SER A 84 -14.63 -40.63 24.13
N GLN A 85 -14.40 -40.51 25.44
CA GLN A 85 -13.14 -40.22 26.15
C GLN A 85 -12.18 -41.43 25.96
N ASN A 86 -10.89 -41.49 26.38
CA ASN A 86 -10.11 -40.80 27.40
C ASN A 86 -8.62 -41.21 27.27
N GLU A 87 -7.72 -40.37 27.82
CA GLU A 87 -6.47 -40.67 28.57
C GLU A 87 -5.34 -41.54 27.94
N VAL A 88 -4.05 -41.34 28.25
CA VAL A 88 -3.39 -41.37 29.57
C VAL A 88 -1.96 -40.74 29.53
N GLU A 89 -1.69 -39.89 30.54
CA GLU A 89 -0.50 -39.67 31.42
C GLU A 89 0.95 -39.66 30.87
N GLU A 90 1.77 -38.63 31.14
CA GLU A 90 2.43 -38.19 32.41
C GLU A 90 3.64 -39.05 32.84
N LYS A 91 4.82 -38.41 32.94
CA LYS A 91 5.79 -38.58 34.04
C LYS A 91 6.93 -37.56 34.03
N THR A 92 6.84 -36.65 35.01
CA THR A 92 7.88 -36.18 35.95
C THR A 92 9.33 -36.65 35.78
N THR A 93 10.29 -35.73 35.98
CA THR A 93 11.17 -35.74 37.17
C THR A 93 12.02 -34.47 37.35
N LYS A 94 12.28 -34.23 38.63
CA LYS A 94 12.94 -33.14 39.36
C LYS A 94 14.47 -33.22 39.26
N ALA A 95 15.18 -32.09 39.32
CA ALA A 95 16.48 -31.99 40.00
C ALA A 95 16.79 -30.53 40.39
N GLU A 96 17.02 -30.33 41.68
CA GLU A 96 17.73 -29.19 42.29
C GLU A 96 19.23 -29.33 42.01
N ASP A 97 19.97 -28.23 41.81
CA ASP A 97 21.19 -27.95 42.59
C ASP A 97 21.66 -26.49 42.40
N THR A 98 22.55 -26.11 43.30
CA THR A 98 22.90 -24.85 43.94
C THR A 98 24.02 -24.02 43.28
N SER A 99 24.21 -22.79 43.83
CA SER A 99 25.47 -22.01 43.92
C SER A 99 25.96 -21.34 42.62
N SER A 100 26.47 -20.10 42.55
CA SER A 100 27.04 -19.15 43.52
C SER A 100 27.17 -17.77 42.85
N GLU A 101 27.16 -16.73 43.68
CA GLU A 101 27.62 -15.37 43.39
C GLU A 101 29.12 -15.28 43.07
N GLU A 102 29.51 -14.31 42.22
CA GLU A 102 30.71 -13.44 42.30
C GLU A 102 30.73 -12.62 40.99
N SER A 103 30.26 -11.37 40.93
CA SER A 103 30.94 -10.13 41.34
C SER A 103 32.44 -10.07 41.01
N LYS A 104 32.79 -9.35 39.93
CA LYS A 104 34.07 -8.65 39.82
C LYS A 104 33.93 -7.38 38.99
N SER A 105 33.87 -6.28 39.73
CA SER A 105 34.22 -4.92 39.35
C SER A 105 35.71 -4.83 39.02
N GLU A 106 36.08 -4.17 37.93
CA GLU A 106 37.31 -3.35 37.87
C GLU A 106 37.01 -2.04 37.15
N GLU A 107 37.54 -0.98 37.73
CA GLU A 107 37.26 0.42 37.54
C GLU A 107 38.45 1.05 36.78
N TYR A 108 38.16 1.75 35.68
CA TYR A 108 38.79 2.97 35.13
C TYR A 108 40.30 3.01 34.85
N GLU A 109 40.65 3.41 33.63
CA GLU A 109 41.67 4.44 33.45
C GLU A 109 41.27 5.44 32.35
N ASP A 110 41.22 6.68 32.80
CA ASP A 110 40.79 7.91 32.14
C ASP A 110 41.96 8.47 31.30
N LYS A 111 41.70 8.75 30.01
CA LYS A 111 42.60 9.57 29.17
C LYS A 111 41.77 10.57 28.37
N ILE A 112 41.55 11.71 29.02
CA ILE A 112 41.15 12.97 28.41
C ILE A 112 42.26 13.42 27.44
N SER A 113 41.97 13.43 26.14
CA SER A 113 42.66 14.31 25.18
C SER A 113 41.67 15.33 24.65
N VAL A 114 41.93 16.59 24.99
CA VAL A 114 41.24 17.76 24.44
C VAL A 114 41.73 17.97 23.00
N SER A 115 40.82 17.86 22.04
CA SER A 115 40.98 18.45 20.71
C SER A 115 39.69 19.20 20.35
N GLU A 116 39.87 20.43 19.91
CA GLU A 116 38.82 21.40 19.54
C GLU A 116 37.97 20.92 18.35
N PRO A 117 36.70 21.36 18.23
CA PRO A 117 35.77 20.80 17.26
C PRO A 117 35.87 21.53 15.92
N GLU A 118 36.30 20.81 14.89
CA GLU A 118 35.95 21.11 13.51
C GLU A 118 35.76 19.78 12.78
N THR A 119 34.55 19.20 12.79
CA THR A 119 34.02 18.25 11.78
C THR A 119 32.61 17.76 12.19
N ASP A 120 31.56 18.55 12.00
CA ASP A 120 30.15 18.12 12.22
C ASP A 120 29.35 17.94 10.91
N LEU A 121 30.02 17.93 9.75
CA LEU A 121 29.35 17.83 8.44
C LEU A 121 29.57 16.50 7.70
N ALA A 122 30.57 15.71 8.10
CA ALA A 122 30.91 14.45 7.43
C ALA A 122 30.23 13.22 8.07
N GLU A 123 30.21 13.11 9.40
CA GLU A 123 29.59 11.98 10.12
C GLU A 123 28.08 11.87 9.86
N ASN A 124 27.39 13.01 9.75
CA ASN A 124 25.95 13.04 9.49
C ASN A 124 25.59 12.55 8.07
N THR A 125 26.55 12.57 7.12
CA THR A 125 26.30 12.10 5.74
C THR A 125 26.53 10.59 5.63
N GLU A 126 27.47 10.04 6.39
CA GLU A 126 27.77 8.60 6.42
C GLU A 126 26.71 7.81 7.18
N GLU A 127 26.24 8.30 8.34
CA GLU A 127 25.13 7.66 9.10
C GLU A 127 23.82 7.70 8.32
N GLU A 128 23.47 8.84 7.68
CA GLU A 128 22.25 8.96 6.88
C GLU A 128 22.31 8.13 5.59
N SER A 129 23.51 7.85 5.06
CA SER A 129 23.70 6.93 3.92
C SER A 129 23.56 5.47 4.32
N ALA A 130 24.09 5.07 5.48
CA ALA A 130 24.00 3.71 6.00
C ALA A 130 22.57 3.35 6.44
N GLU A 131 21.82 4.27 7.04
CA GLU A 131 20.40 4.07 7.35
C GLU A 131 19.53 3.95 6.09
N LYS A 132 19.87 4.70 5.03
CA LYS A 132 19.17 4.61 3.73
C LYS A 132 19.45 3.28 3.03
N GLU A 133 20.68 2.78 3.09
CA GLU A 133 21.07 1.47 2.58
C GLU A 133 20.34 0.34 3.33
N ASP A 134 20.26 0.39 4.67
CA ASP A 134 19.52 -0.59 5.48
C ASP A 134 18.01 -0.60 5.19
N GLU A 135 17.40 0.57 4.97
CA GLU A 135 15.98 0.63 4.59
C GLU A 135 15.71 0.11 3.17
N GLN A 136 16.55 0.40 2.18
CA GLN A 136 16.37 -0.15 0.83
C GLN A 136 16.53 -1.67 0.82
N GLU A 137 17.51 -2.21 1.53
CA GLU A 137 17.70 -3.67 1.66
C GLU A 137 16.45 -4.36 2.25
N ARG A 138 15.77 -3.71 3.20
CA ARG A 138 14.51 -4.22 3.76
C ARG A 138 13.40 -4.26 2.71
N TYR A 139 13.31 -3.26 1.85
CA TYR A 139 12.37 -3.25 0.72
C TYR A 139 12.70 -4.35 -0.29
N ASP A 140 13.95 -4.46 -0.72
CA ASP A 140 14.41 -5.45 -1.68
C ASP A 140 14.10 -6.87 -1.18
N LYS A 141 14.43 -7.15 0.10
CA LYS A 141 14.13 -8.44 0.72
C LYS A 141 12.63 -8.71 0.88
N GLY A 142 11.86 -7.70 1.28
CA GLY A 142 10.40 -7.82 1.44
C GLY A 142 9.66 -7.98 0.12
N LEU A 143 10.25 -7.52 -0.99
CA LEU A 143 9.68 -7.58 -2.34
C LEU A 143 10.33 -8.65 -3.22
N GLU A 144 11.36 -9.36 -2.76
CA GLU A 144 12.16 -10.32 -3.54
C GLU A 144 11.28 -11.30 -4.33
N LYS A 145 10.25 -11.88 -3.71
CA LYS A 145 9.33 -12.81 -4.39
C LYS A 145 8.40 -12.12 -5.37
N THR A 146 7.88 -10.94 -5.04
CA THR A 146 7.02 -10.15 -5.93
C THR A 146 7.80 -9.73 -7.17
N ASN A 147 9.00 -9.21 -6.96
CA ASN A 147 9.95 -8.83 -8.01
C ASN A 147 10.29 -10.03 -8.89
N HIS A 148 10.75 -11.15 -8.32
CA HIS A 148 11.13 -12.31 -9.13
C HIS A 148 9.96 -12.82 -10.00
N SER A 149 8.72 -12.78 -9.51
CA SER A 149 7.57 -13.19 -10.31
C SER A 149 7.17 -12.16 -11.36
N PHE A 150 7.08 -10.88 -10.99
CA PHE A 150 6.65 -9.81 -11.90
C PHE A 150 7.73 -9.48 -12.94
N GLY A 151 8.97 -9.26 -12.50
CA GLY A 151 10.12 -8.99 -13.34
C GLY A 151 10.43 -10.12 -14.30
N ALA A 152 10.35 -11.39 -13.88
CA ALA A 152 10.55 -12.52 -14.80
C ALA A 152 9.46 -12.59 -15.88
N ARG A 153 8.20 -12.32 -15.54
CA ARG A 153 7.10 -12.26 -16.53
C ARG A 153 7.31 -11.12 -17.52
N LEU A 154 7.67 -9.94 -17.03
CA LEU A 154 7.86 -8.76 -17.87
C LEU A 154 9.12 -8.91 -18.75
N ASN A 155 10.21 -9.49 -18.25
CA ASN A 155 11.37 -9.85 -19.07
C ASN A 155 11.04 -10.90 -20.14
N ALA A 156 10.27 -11.94 -19.78
CA ALA A 156 9.82 -12.95 -20.74
C ALA A 156 8.91 -12.35 -21.81
N PHE A 157 8.09 -11.37 -21.44
CA PHE A 157 7.28 -10.58 -22.35
C PHE A 157 8.13 -9.75 -23.31
N PHE A 158 9.08 -8.95 -22.81
CA PHE A 158 10.01 -8.19 -23.65
C PHE A 158 10.81 -9.06 -24.61
N ALA A 159 11.16 -10.28 -24.21
CA ALA A 159 11.89 -11.22 -25.08
C ALA A 159 11.07 -11.76 -26.26
N LYS A 160 9.73 -11.68 -26.21
CA LYS A 160 8.86 -12.12 -27.32
C LYS A 160 8.81 -11.11 -28.46
N PHE A 161 9.04 -9.84 -28.16
CA PHE A 161 8.92 -8.75 -29.12
C PHE A 161 10.29 -8.32 -29.65
N ARG A 162 10.31 -7.80 -30.87
CA ARG A 162 11.52 -7.23 -31.50
C ARG A 162 11.40 -5.72 -31.73
N THR A 163 10.17 -5.23 -31.74
CA THR A 163 9.77 -3.86 -32.02
C THR A 163 8.69 -3.46 -31.03
N VAL A 164 8.63 -2.17 -30.73
CA VAL A 164 7.57 -1.55 -29.94
C VAL A 164 6.53 -1.02 -30.92
N ASP A 165 5.49 -1.81 -31.17
CA ASP A 165 4.37 -1.51 -32.06
C ASP A 165 3.03 -1.63 -31.31
N GLU A 166 1.90 -1.49 -31.99
CA GLU A 166 0.59 -1.55 -31.32
C GLU A 166 0.29 -2.94 -30.74
N ASP A 167 0.73 -4.02 -31.41
CA ASP A 167 0.59 -5.40 -30.89
C ASP A 167 1.35 -5.58 -29.56
N PHE A 168 2.49 -4.89 -29.38
CA PHE A 168 3.20 -4.87 -28.10
C PHE A 168 2.34 -4.26 -26.98
N PHE A 169 1.66 -3.14 -27.22
CA PHE A 169 0.87 -2.47 -26.18
C PHE A 169 -0.38 -3.28 -25.80
N ASP A 170 -1.01 -3.94 -26.78
CA ASP A 170 -2.15 -4.82 -26.54
C ASP A 170 -1.75 -6.03 -25.66
N ASP A 171 -0.65 -6.72 -25.99
CA ASP A 171 -0.20 -7.85 -25.16
C ASP A 171 0.36 -7.37 -23.78
N LEU A 172 0.83 -6.12 -23.67
CA LEU A 172 1.23 -5.53 -22.39
C LEU A 172 -0.01 -5.30 -21.50
N GLU A 173 -1.12 -4.87 -22.08
CA GLU A 173 -2.39 -4.70 -21.36
C GLU A 173 -2.87 -6.03 -20.79
N ASP A 174 -2.88 -7.07 -21.62
CA ASP A 174 -3.22 -8.44 -21.20
C ASP A 174 -2.33 -8.91 -20.04
N LEU A 175 -1.01 -8.65 -20.11
CA LEU A 175 -0.07 -9.00 -19.05
C LEU A 175 -0.39 -8.27 -17.72
N LEU A 176 -0.77 -6.99 -17.78
CA LEU A 176 -1.14 -6.20 -16.61
C LEU A 176 -2.44 -6.73 -15.98
N ILE A 177 -3.42 -7.08 -16.81
CA ILE A 177 -4.68 -7.70 -16.37
C ILE A 177 -4.40 -9.04 -15.67
N GLU A 178 -3.58 -9.91 -16.27
CA GLU A 178 -3.15 -11.19 -15.67
C GLU A 178 -2.37 -11.02 -14.37
N SER A 179 -1.79 -9.83 -14.14
CA SER A 179 -1.02 -9.46 -12.96
C SER A 179 -1.88 -8.81 -11.86
N ASP A 180 -3.21 -8.92 -11.95
CA ASP A 180 -4.19 -8.37 -11.02
C ASP A 180 -4.21 -6.82 -10.95
N VAL A 181 -3.74 -6.12 -11.98
CA VAL A 181 -3.88 -4.64 -12.09
C VAL A 181 -5.32 -4.23 -12.36
N GLY A 182 -6.10 -5.08 -13.03
CA GLY A 182 -7.51 -4.80 -13.35
C GLY A 182 -7.66 -4.11 -14.70
N PHE A 183 -8.82 -4.30 -15.31
CA PHE A 183 -9.07 -3.91 -16.70
C PHE A 183 -8.94 -2.40 -16.91
N GLU A 184 -9.72 -1.58 -16.17
CA GLU A 184 -9.74 -0.12 -16.33
C GLU A 184 -8.34 0.49 -16.10
N THR A 185 -7.64 0.08 -15.05
CA THR A 185 -6.29 0.59 -14.76
C THR A 185 -5.25 0.10 -15.77
N ALA A 186 -5.39 -1.13 -16.29
CA ALA A 186 -4.47 -1.65 -17.30
C ALA A 186 -4.61 -0.88 -18.62
N GLU A 187 -5.84 -0.70 -19.11
CA GLU A 187 -6.17 0.07 -20.32
C GLU A 187 -5.66 1.52 -20.22
N GLU A 188 -5.97 2.22 -19.12
CA GLU A 188 -5.49 3.59 -18.91
C GLU A 188 -3.96 3.70 -18.85
N LEU A 189 -3.31 2.72 -18.22
CA LEU A 189 -1.86 2.67 -18.10
C LEU A 189 -1.19 2.37 -19.45
N THR A 190 -1.68 1.40 -20.22
CA THR A 190 -1.12 1.08 -21.53
C THR A 190 -1.31 2.20 -22.53
N ASP A 191 -2.48 2.87 -22.53
CA ASP A 191 -2.72 4.06 -23.33
C ASP A 191 -1.73 5.19 -22.98
N SER A 192 -1.55 5.46 -21.67
CA SER A 192 -0.61 6.47 -21.20
C SER A 192 0.85 6.13 -21.55
N LEU A 193 1.22 4.85 -21.48
CA LEU A 193 2.55 4.37 -21.88
C LEU A 193 2.77 4.48 -23.38
N ARG A 194 1.75 4.20 -24.19
CA ARG A 194 1.78 4.34 -25.65
C ARG A 194 2.06 5.79 -26.05
N ASP A 195 1.37 6.74 -25.43
CA ASP A 195 1.55 8.16 -25.70
C ASP A 195 2.93 8.66 -25.24
N GLU A 196 3.38 8.24 -24.06
CA GLU A 196 4.70 8.62 -23.54
C GLU A 196 5.84 8.04 -24.38
N ALA A 197 5.74 6.77 -24.78
CA ALA A 197 6.75 6.15 -25.64
C ALA A 197 6.87 6.85 -26.99
N LYS A 198 5.74 7.32 -27.56
CA LYS A 198 5.70 8.13 -28.78
C LYS A 198 6.35 9.49 -28.56
N LEU A 199 6.08 10.14 -27.42
CA LEU A 199 6.62 11.46 -27.06
C LEU A 199 8.14 11.41 -26.86
N GLN A 200 8.63 10.44 -26.10
CA GLN A 200 10.06 10.25 -25.81
C GLN A 200 10.82 9.56 -26.95
N ASN A 201 10.14 9.21 -28.05
CA ASN A 201 10.72 8.47 -29.17
C ASN A 201 11.40 7.16 -28.72
N ALA A 202 10.85 6.54 -27.67
CA ALA A 202 11.36 5.32 -27.04
C ALA A 202 11.19 4.14 -28.00
N LYS A 203 12.29 3.73 -28.62
CA LYS A 203 12.30 2.70 -29.68
C LYS A 203 12.99 1.42 -29.26
N SER A 204 13.79 1.46 -28.20
CA SER A 204 14.44 0.28 -27.64
C SER A 204 13.65 -0.29 -26.45
N HIS A 205 13.91 -1.56 -26.12
CA HIS A 205 13.31 -2.17 -24.93
C HIS A 205 13.78 -1.49 -23.64
N ASP A 206 15.01 -0.99 -23.60
CA ASP A 206 15.57 -0.33 -22.42
C ASP A 206 14.89 1.03 -22.20
N ASP A 207 14.68 1.82 -23.26
CA ASP A 207 13.92 3.07 -23.18
C ASP A 207 12.50 2.83 -22.68
N LEU A 208 11.86 1.76 -23.18
CA LEU A 208 10.48 1.46 -22.79
C LEU A 208 10.38 0.93 -21.35
N LYS A 209 11.35 0.14 -20.89
CA LYS A 209 11.43 -0.24 -19.47
C LYS A 209 11.52 1.00 -18.58
N GLN A 210 12.31 1.99 -18.98
CA GLN A 210 12.42 3.25 -18.26
C GLN A 210 11.09 4.01 -18.23
N VAL A 211 10.39 4.14 -19.37
CA VAL A 211 9.07 4.77 -19.46
C VAL A 211 8.02 4.05 -18.60
N ILE A 212 8.05 2.71 -18.56
CA ILE A 212 7.16 1.92 -17.70
C ILE A 212 7.42 2.21 -16.22
N VAL A 213 8.69 2.21 -15.80
CA VAL A 213 9.05 2.52 -14.43
C VAL A 213 8.62 3.95 -14.07
N GLU A 214 8.84 4.92 -14.97
CA GLU A 214 8.41 6.31 -14.80
C GLU A 214 6.91 6.42 -14.52
N LYS A 215 6.06 5.86 -15.40
CA LYS A 215 4.60 5.93 -15.22
C LYS A 215 4.11 5.20 -13.98
N LEU A 216 4.74 4.08 -13.62
CA LEU A 216 4.36 3.34 -12.41
C LEU A 216 4.72 4.13 -11.15
N VAL A 217 5.87 4.80 -11.16
CA VAL A 217 6.29 5.72 -10.09
C VAL A 217 5.33 6.89 -9.99
N ASP A 218 4.93 7.48 -11.11
CA ASP A 218 3.93 8.55 -11.15
C ASP A 218 2.62 8.09 -10.53
N ILE A 219 2.12 6.88 -10.84
CA ILE A 219 0.92 6.34 -10.19
C ILE A 219 1.15 6.18 -8.68
N TYR A 220 2.33 5.72 -8.27
CA TYR A 220 2.74 5.65 -6.87
C TYR A 220 3.14 7.01 -6.25
N ASP A 221 3.04 8.12 -6.96
CA ASP A 221 3.22 9.46 -6.38
C ASP A 221 2.02 10.40 -6.66
N LYS A 222 1.07 9.97 -7.50
CA LYS A 222 -0.25 10.61 -7.68
C LYS A 222 -0.87 10.75 -6.28
N GLY A 223 -1.12 12.01 -5.89
CA GLY A 223 -1.51 12.42 -4.54
C GLY A 223 -0.56 13.42 -3.87
N GLY A 224 0.67 13.58 -4.36
CA GLY A 224 1.55 14.71 -4.03
C GLY A 224 2.72 14.38 -3.11
N GLU A 225 3.94 14.48 -3.66
CA GLU A 225 5.24 14.72 -3.01
C GLU A 225 5.43 14.06 -1.61
N GLY A 226 4.98 12.82 -1.42
CA GLY A 226 5.10 12.12 -0.12
C GLY A 226 4.44 12.79 1.10
N LYS A 227 3.67 13.89 0.93
CA LYS A 227 2.99 14.58 2.04
C LYS A 227 1.76 13.80 2.51
N ASP A 228 1.03 13.23 1.56
CA ASP A 228 -0.15 12.40 1.85
C ASP A 228 0.19 10.93 2.10
N SER A 229 1.46 10.51 1.97
CA SER A 229 1.88 9.13 2.31
C SER A 229 2.26 8.95 3.78
N LYS A 230 2.43 10.04 4.53
CA LYS A 230 2.70 9.98 5.98
C LYS A 230 1.41 9.77 6.76
N LEU A 231 1.49 9.02 7.85
CA LEU A 231 0.41 8.93 8.83
C LEU A 231 0.19 10.31 9.45
N ALA A 232 -1.08 10.71 9.58
CA ALA A 232 -1.46 11.98 10.19
C ALA A 232 -1.07 12.01 11.67
N ASP A 233 -0.26 13.00 12.05
CA ASP A 233 0.27 13.18 13.38
C ASP A 233 0.04 14.64 13.76
N ASP A 234 -1.10 14.92 14.38
CA ASP A 234 -1.43 16.25 14.89
C ASP A 234 -0.87 16.39 16.32
N PRO A 235 0.15 17.23 16.55
CA PRO A 235 0.77 17.39 17.87
C PRO A 235 -0.20 17.91 18.95
N GLU A 236 -1.25 18.61 18.53
CA GLU A 236 -2.26 19.17 19.43
C GLU A 236 -3.38 18.15 19.73
N ALA A 237 -3.51 17.10 18.91
CA ALA A 237 -4.48 16.05 19.12
C ALA A 237 -4.01 15.04 20.18
N LYS A 238 -4.70 15.00 21.33
CA LYS A 238 -4.47 14.01 22.37
C LYS A 238 -5.77 13.29 22.73
N PRO A 239 -6.06 12.11 22.13
CA PRO A 239 -5.23 11.33 21.20
C PRO A 239 -5.46 11.63 19.72
N ASN A 240 -4.44 11.36 18.90
CA ASN A 240 -4.59 10.97 17.49
C ASN A 240 -5.21 9.56 17.44
N VAL A 241 -6.36 9.41 16.79
CA VAL A 241 -7.07 8.11 16.72
C VAL A 241 -6.91 7.51 15.34
N TYR A 242 -6.34 6.30 15.29
CA TYR A 242 -6.20 5.49 14.07
C TYR A 242 -7.17 4.31 14.12
N LEU A 243 -8.10 4.27 13.17
CA LEU A 243 -9.09 3.22 13.03
C LEU A 243 -8.66 2.25 11.94
N PHE A 244 -8.40 1.00 12.30
CA PHE A 244 -7.96 -0.03 11.35
C PHE A 244 -9.15 -0.87 10.89
N VAL A 245 -9.38 -0.90 9.58
CA VAL A 245 -10.46 -1.67 8.95
C VAL A 245 -9.89 -2.62 7.89
N GLY A 246 -10.70 -3.57 7.43
CA GLY A 246 -10.28 -4.57 6.45
C GLY A 246 -10.75 -5.97 6.81
N VAL A 247 -10.53 -6.92 5.90
CA VAL A 247 -11.05 -8.29 6.06
C VAL A 247 -10.23 -9.13 7.06
N ASN A 248 -10.79 -10.25 7.50
CA ASN A 248 -10.07 -11.21 8.33
C ASN A 248 -8.85 -11.77 7.59
N GLY A 249 -7.75 -11.97 8.31
CA GLY A 249 -6.51 -12.47 7.74
C GLY A 249 -5.67 -11.43 7.00
N ALA A 250 -6.18 -10.22 6.74
CA ALA A 250 -5.43 -9.15 6.07
C ALA A 250 -4.30 -8.54 6.91
N GLY A 251 -4.10 -8.96 8.17
CA GLY A 251 -2.98 -8.49 9.00
C GLY A 251 -3.28 -7.34 9.97
N LYS A 252 -4.54 -6.86 10.09
CA LYS A 252 -4.93 -5.74 10.99
C LYS A 252 -4.30 -5.77 12.39
N THR A 253 -4.61 -6.80 13.18
CA THR A 253 -4.14 -6.94 14.56
C THR A 253 -2.60 -6.95 14.64
N THR A 254 -1.93 -7.58 13.68
CA THR A 254 -0.47 -7.60 13.57
C THR A 254 0.09 -6.20 13.26
N THR A 255 -0.49 -5.50 12.28
CA THR A 255 -0.10 -4.12 11.92
C THR A 255 -0.26 -3.18 13.11
N ILE A 256 -1.36 -3.28 13.85
CA ILE A 256 -1.63 -2.47 15.04
C ILE A 256 -0.55 -2.70 16.11
N GLY A 257 -0.22 -3.96 16.40
CA GLY A 257 0.81 -4.29 17.38
C GLY A 257 2.20 -3.78 16.98
N LYS A 258 2.60 -3.97 15.71
CA LYS A 258 3.88 -3.44 15.18
C LYS A 258 3.93 -1.91 15.26
N LEU A 259 2.84 -1.24 14.85
CA LEU A 259 2.77 0.23 14.90
C LEU A 259 2.78 0.74 16.34
N ALA A 260 2.09 0.08 17.27
CA ALA A 260 2.09 0.46 18.68
C ALA A 260 3.50 0.44 19.27
N LYS A 261 4.26 -0.63 19.02
CA LYS A 261 5.67 -0.69 19.43
C LYS A 261 6.47 0.45 18.82
N ARG A 262 6.36 0.67 17.49
CA ARG A 262 7.10 1.74 16.80
C ARG A 262 6.79 3.13 17.36
N ILE A 263 5.52 3.43 17.63
CA ILE A 263 5.12 4.71 18.26
C ILE A 263 5.71 4.81 19.68
N LYS A 264 5.65 3.74 20.46
CA LYS A 264 6.23 3.71 21.81
C LYS A 264 7.74 3.93 21.81
N ASP A 265 8.46 3.26 20.90
CA ASP A 265 9.92 3.37 20.76
C ASP A 265 10.34 4.78 20.32
N SER A 266 9.46 5.53 19.63
CA SER A 266 9.66 6.96 19.34
C SER A 266 9.44 7.89 20.55
N GLY A 267 9.16 7.34 21.73
CA GLY A 267 8.96 8.08 22.97
C GLY A 267 7.54 8.64 23.17
N LYS A 268 6.60 8.35 22.25
CA LYS A 268 5.21 8.81 22.35
C LYS A 268 4.34 7.80 23.11
N SER A 269 3.35 8.30 23.83
CA SER A 269 2.40 7.44 24.54
C SER A 269 1.34 6.87 23.59
N VAL A 270 1.07 5.57 23.71
CA VAL A 270 0.14 4.85 22.84
C VAL A 270 -0.73 3.89 23.64
N MET A 271 -1.98 3.75 23.21
CA MET A 271 -2.95 2.80 23.76
C MET A 271 -3.66 2.08 22.61
N MET A 272 -4.02 0.81 22.81
CA MET A 272 -4.76 0.02 21.83
C MET A 272 -6.17 -0.29 22.33
N VAL A 273 -7.11 -0.50 21.42
CA VAL A 273 -8.49 -0.91 21.71
C VAL A 273 -8.82 -2.18 20.96
N ALA A 274 -9.23 -3.22 21.69
CA ALA A 274 -9.65 -4.49 21.12
C ALA A 274 -11.15 -4.48 20.80
N ALA A 275 -11.54 -3.92 19.65
CA ALA A 275 -12.94 -3.86 19.22
C ALA A 275 -13.37 -5.02 18.29
N ASP A 276 -12.47 -5.95 17.92
CA ASP A 276 -12.85 -7.25 17.33
C ASP A 276 -13.35 -8.22 18.41
N THR A 277 -14.50 -7.91 19.02
CA THR A 277 -15.04 -8.61 20.21
C THR A 277 -15.71 -9.95 19.90
N PHE A 278 -15.97 -10.23 18.62
CA PHE A 278 -16.69 -11.44 18.18
C PHE A 278 -15.77 -12.51 17.59
N ARG A 279 -14.52 -12.18 17.25
CA ARG A 279 -13.56 -13.17 16.76
C ARG A 279 -12.86 -13.82 17.94
N ALA A 280 -13.03 -15.13 18.08
CA ALA A 280 -12.36 -15.92 19.11
C ALA A 280 -10.84 -15.72 19.01
N GLY A 281 -10.18 -15.42 20.13
CA GLY A 281 -8.73 -15.21 20.20
C GLY A 281 -8.26 -13.83 19.74
N ALA A 282 -9.11 -12.97 19.16
CA ALA A 282 -8.67 -11.69 18.61
C ALA A 282 -8.32 -10.67 19.71
N VAL A 283 -9.15 -10.61 20.75
CA VAL A 283 -8.90 -9.78 21.92
C VAL A 283 -7.63 -10.25 22.62
N GLU A 284 -7.50 -11.56 22.86
CA GLU A 284 -6.33 -12.16 23.49
C GLU A 284 -5.05 -11.91 22.66
N GLN A 285 -5.14 -12.01 21.33
CA GLN A 285 -4.04 -11.72 20.43
C GLN A 285 -3.56 -10.26 20.59
N LEU A 286 -4.46 -9.27 20.57
CA LEU A 286 -4.08 -7.87 20.73
C LEU A 286 -3.54 -7.58 22.14
N VAL A 287 -4.12 -8.20 23.17
CA VAL A 287 -3.64 -8.12 24.55
C VAL A 287 -2.22 -8.66 24.67
N GLU A 288 -1.89 -9.76 24.01
CA GLU A 288 -0.54 -10.33 24.03
C GLU A 288 0.47 -9.40 23.34
N TRP A 289 0.10 -8.76 22.23
CA TRP A 289 0.92 -7.70 21.62
C TRP A 289 1.19 -6.56 22.63
N GLY A 290 0.14 -6.08 23.30
CA GLY A 290 0.27 -5.05 24.32
C GLY A 290 1.13 -5.48 25.51
N ARG A 291 0.97 -6.72 25.98
CA ARG A 291 1.77 -7.28 27.09
C ARG A 291 3.25 -7.36 26.72
N ARG A 292 3.56 -7.86 25.52
CA ARG A 292 4.93 -8.03 25.04
C ARG A 292 5.66 -6.70 24.95
N ASP A 293 5.00 -5.68 24.42
CA ASP A 293 5.62 -4.39 24.14
C ASP A 293 5.31 -3.34 25.22
N GLY A 294 4.63 -3.72 26.31
CA GLY A 294 4.24 -2.85 27.41
C GLY A 294 3.35 -1.68 26.98
N VAL A 295 2.40 -1.93 26.08
CA VAL A 295 1.38 -1.01 25.60
C VAL A 295 0.03 -1.42 26.19
N GLU A 296 -0.70 -0.47 26.75
CA GLU A 296 -1.99 -0.76 27.36
C GLU A 296 -3.06 -1.07 26.30
N VAL A 297 -3.86 -2.11 26.55
CA VAL A 297 -4.97 -2.53 25.69
C VAL A 297 -6.29 -2.40 26.44
N VAL A 298 -7.23 -1.65 25.88
CA VAL A 298 -8.59 -1.53 26.39
C VAL A 298 -9.44 -2.63 25.78
N THR A 299 -10.07 -3.41 26.66
CA THR A 299 -10.93 -4.54 26.29
C THR A 299 -12.30 -4.39 26.94
N GLY A 300 -13.32 -4.99 26.33
CA GLY A 300 -14.65 -5.15 26.93
C GLY A 300 -14.85 -6.54 27.53
N PRO A 301 -16.03 -6.81 28.13
CA PRO A 301 -16.46 -8.18 28.42
C PRO A 301 -16.55 -9.00 27.12
N GLU A 302 -16.58 -10.32 27.25
CA GLU A 302 -16.72 -11.22 26.10
C GLU A 302 -17.99 -10.87 25.30
N LYS A 303 -17.87 -10.76 23.96
CA LYS A 303 -18.96 -10.36 23.05
C LYS A 303 -19.56 -8.98 23.36
N ALA A 304 -18.78 -8.08 23.95
CA ALA A 304 -19.18 -6.69 24.11
C ALA A 304 -19.49 -6.02 22.76
N ASP A 305 -20.37 -5.03 22.78
CA ASP A 305 -20.57 -4.13 21.64
C ASP A 305 -19.28 -3.38 21.30
N PRO A 306 -18.70 -3.53 20.09
CA PRO A 306 -17.43 -2.91 19.72
C PRO A 306 -17.40 -1.39 19.94
N ALA A 307 -18.49 -0.70 19.60
CA ALA A 307 -18.59 0.75 19.80
C ALA A 307 -18.52 1.15 21.28
N SER A 308 -19.02 0.31 22.19
CA SER A 308 -18.92 0.55 23.63
C SER A 308 -17.47 0.39 24.13
N VAL A 309 -16.72 -0.60 23.64
CA VAL A 309 -15.29 -0.75 23.97
C VAL A 309 -14.46 0.43 23.43
N VAL A 310 -14.78 0.91 22.22
CA VAL A 310 -14.17 2.11 21.64
C VAL A 310 -14.51 3.37 22.44
N TYR A 311 -15.75 3.53 22.90
CA TYR A 311 -16.14 4.64 23.76
C TYR A 311 -15.26 4.72 25.00
N ASP A 312 -15.09 3.60 25.69
CA ASP A 312 -14.25 3.52 26.90
C ASP A 312 -12.77 3.79 26.58
N GLY A 313 -12.26 3.25 25.48
CA GLY A 313 -10.89 3.49 25.02
C GLY A 313 -10.61 4.96 24.71
N VAL A 314 -11.49 5.60 23.93
CA VAL A 314 -11.38 7.02 23.56
C VAL A 314 -11.46 7.92 24.80
N LYS A 315 -12.40 7.65 25.71
CA LYS A 315 -12.53 8.41 26.95
C LYS A 315 -11.27 8.28 27.81
N LYS A 316 -10.78 7.06 28.00
CA LYS A 316 -9.59 6.78 28.82
C LYS A 316 -8.33 7.42 28.23
N ALA A 317 -8.15 7.34 26.92
CA ALA A 317 -7.01 7.96 26.22
C ALA A 317 -7.04 9.49 26.35
N LYS A 318 -8.22 10.11 26.17
CA LYS A 318 -8.44 11.55 26.37
C LYS A 318 -8.15 11.98 27.81
N ASP A 319 -8.72 11.29 28.80
CA ASP A 319 -8.57 11.63 30.23
C ASP A 319 -7.10 11.53 30.70
N ARG A 320 -6.30 10.68 30.05
CA ARG A 320 -4.87 10.49 30.35
C ARG A 320 -3.93 11.28 29.44
N GLY A 321 -4.46 12.00 28.45
CA GLY A 321 -3.65 12.75 27.49
C GLY A 321 -2.70 11.87 26.67
N ILE A 322 -3.14 10.65 26.30
CA ILE A 322 -2.36 9.74 25.46
C ILE A 322 -2.19 10.36 24.06
N ASP A 323 -1.03 10.20 23.45
CA ASP A 323 -0.73 10.79 22.14
C ASP A 323 -1.41 10.01 21.00
N PHE A 324 -1.44 8.67 21.06
CA PHE A 324 -2.05 7.80 20.03
C PHE A 324 -3.02 6.76 20.59
N LEU A 325 -4.14 6.57 19.91
CA LEU A 325 -5.11 5.51 20.15
C LEU A 325 -5.31 4.67 18.89
N LEU A 326 -4.92 3.39 18.94
CA LEU A 326 -5.08 2.47 17.82
C LEU A 326 -6.28 1.55 18.05
N VAL A 327 -7.22 1.50 17.12
CA VAL A 327 -8.48 0.75 17.26
C VAL A 327 -8.49 -0.44 16.29
N ASP A 328 -8.50 -1.66 16.83
CA ASP A 328 -8.68 -2.91 16.06
C ASP A 328 -10.17 -3.22 15.88
N THR A 329 -10.62 -3.48 14.67
CA THR A 329 -12.03 -3.79 14.37
C THR A 329 -12.22 -5.20 13.80
N ALA A 330 -13.47 -5.66 13.80
CA ALA A 330 -13.85 -6.88 13.09
C ALA A 330 -13.58 -6.78 11.57
N GLY A 331 -13.42 -7.93 10.91
CA GLY A 331 -13.19 -8.04 9.46
C GLY A 331 -14.06 -9.08 8.74
N ARG A 332 -15.24 -9.39 9.28
CA ARG A 332 -16.15 -10.45 8.79
C ARG A 332 -16.98 -9.98 7.58
N LEU A 333 -16.37 -9.93 6.39
CA LEU A 333 -17.01 -9.38 5.18
C LEU A 333 -18.22 -10.18 4.68
N GLN A 334 -18.32 -11.48 5.00
CA GLN A 334 -19.48 -12.31 4.63
C GLN A 334 -20.81 -11.76 5.17
N ASN A 335 -20.78 -10.96 6.23
CA ASN A 335 -21.92 -10.24 6.79
C ASN A 335 -21.78 -8.73 6.54
N LYS A 336 -21.49 -8.35 5.29
CA LYS A 336 -21.13 -6.99 4.86
C LYS A 336 -22.00 -5.89 5.47
N VAL A 337 -23.33 -6.03 5.44
CA VAL A 337 -24.26 -5.01 5.98
C VAL A 337 -24.05 -4.75 7.48
N ASN A 338 -23.88 -5.83 8.26
CA ASN A 338 -23.69 -5.73 9.70
C ASN A 338 -22.31 -5.15 10.03
N LEU A 339 -21.27 -5.61 9.33
CA LEU A 339 -19.91 -5.09 9.48
C LEU A 339 -19.87 -3.58 9.20
N MET A 340 -20.45 -3.13 8.08
CA MET A 340 -20.45 -1.72 7.72
C MET A 340 -21.24 -0.87 8.74
N SER A 341 -22.39 -1.38 9.21
CA SER A 341 -23.17 -0.69 10.25
C SER A 341 -22.40 -0.56 11.57
N GLU A 342 -21.64 -1.58 11.95
CA GLU A 342 -20.78 -1.58 13.13
C GLU A 342 -19.63 -0.56 13.00
N LEU A 343 -18.94 -0.54 11.87
CA LEU A 343 -17.85 0.42 11.62
C LEU A 343 -18.34 1.88 11.61
N ASP A 344 -19.49 2.14 11.00
CA ASP A 344 -20.14 3.46 11.02
C ASP A 344 -20.52 3.87 12.46
N LYS A 345 -21.04 2.92 13.26
CA LYS A 345 -21.32 3.16 14.69
C LYS A 345 -20.04 3.45 15.49
N ILE A 346 -18.94 2.74 15.25
CA ILE A 346 -17.63 3.01 15.86
C ILE A 346 -17.16 4.42 15.52
N LYS A 347 -17.18 4.80 14.24
CA LYS A 347 -16.77 6.13 13.78
C LYS A 347 -17.59 7.25 14.43
N ARG A 348 -18.92 7.11 14.49
CA ARG A 348 -19.79 8.08 15.18
C ARG A 348 -19.48 8.19 16.67
N THR A 349 -19.12 7.07 17.30
CA THR A 349 -18.80 7.03 18.73
C THR A 349 -17.51 7.79 19.03
N ILE A 350 -16.47 7.63 18.18
CA ILE A 350 -15.23 8.42 18.26
C ILE A 350 -15.57 9.92 18.12
N LYS A 351 -16.30 10.29 17.06
CA LYS A 351 -16.68 11.69 16.78
C LYS A 351 -17.49 12.37 17.88
N LYS A 352 -18.28 11.60 18.64
CA LYS A 352 -19.06 12.12 19.75
C LYS A 352 -18.18 12.67 20.89
N ILE A 353 -17.01 12.09 21.10
CA ILE A 353 -16.07 12.49 22.17
C ILE A 353 -14.98 13.43 21.64
N LEU A 354 -14.54 13.18 20.40
CA LEU A 354 -13.46 13.87 19.70
C LEU A 354 -13.95 14.22 18.27
N PRO A 355 -14.55 15.40 18.05
CA PRO A 355 -15.21 15.75 16.78
C PRO A 355 -14.34 15.64 15.52
N ASP A 356 -13.04 15.92 15.66
CA ASP A 356 -12.08 15.92 14.56
C ASP A 356 -11.44 14.54 14.31
N GLN A 357 -11.77 13.53 15.12
CA GLN A 357 -11.23 12.17 15.03
C GLN A 357 -12.23 11.19 14.36
N PRO A 358 -11.79 10.04 13.82
CA PRO A 358 -10.39 9.60 13.69
C PRO A 358 -9.63 10.37 12.60
N ASN A 359 -8.35 10.67 12.87
CA ASN A 359 -7.42 11.29 11.92
C ASN A 359 -7.06 10.33 10.79
N GLU A 360 -6.98 9.03 11.10
CA GLU A 360 -6.73 8.00 10.09
C GLU A 360 -7.79 6.89 10.17
N VAL A 361 -8.34 6.54 9.02
CA VAL A 361 -9.10 5.31 8.78
C VAL A 361 -8.32 4.49 7.75
N LEU A 362 -7.57 3.52 8.26
CA LEU A 362 -6.60 2.74 7.50
C LEU A 362 -7.20 1.41 7.08
N LEU A 363 -7.30 1.18 5.77
CA LEU A 363 -7.67 -0.11 5.23
C LEU A 363 -6.43 -1.01 5.12
N VAL A 364 -6.43 -2.11 5.87
CA VAL A 364 -5.37 -3.11 5.78
C VAL A 364 -5.72 -4.15 4.73
N LEU A 365 -4.83 -4.29 3.75
CA LEU A 365 -4.96 -5.18 2.61
C LEU A 365 -3.86 -6.22 2.60
N ASP A 366 -4.23 -7.42 2.15
CA ASP A 366 -3.32 -8.50 1.88
C ASP A 366 -2.80 -8.36 0.45
N GLY A 367 -1.50 -8.24 0.25
CA GLY A 367 -0.87 -8.14 -1.07
C GLY A 367 -1.08 -9.39 -1.94
N SER A 368 -1.64 -10.47 -1.39
CA SER A 368 -2.07 -11.67 -2.15
C SER A 368 -3.51 -11.58 -2.66
N THR A 369 -4.32 -10.67 -2.11
CA THR A 369 -5.68 -10.43 -2.61
C THR A 369 -5.62 -9.53 -3.83
N GLY A 370 -5.76 -10.12 -5.03
CA GLY A 370 -5.87 -9.40 -6.32
C GLY A 370 -7.13 -8.53 -6.40
N GLN A 371 -7.83 -8.49 -7.53
CA GLN A 371 -8.98 -7.58 -7.78
C GLN A 371 -10.09 -7.53 -6.70
N ASN A 372 -10.23 -8.57 -5.88
CA ASN A 372 -11.09 -8.53 -4.69
C ASN A 372 -10.74 -7.41 -3.70
N ALA A 373 -9.48 -7.00 -3.60
CA ALA A 373 -9.05 -5.92 -2.70
C ALA A 373 -9.58 -4.54 -3.14
N LEU A 374 -9.66 -4.29 -4.45
CA LEU A 374 -10.24 -3.05 -4.99
C LEU A 374 -11.73 -2.92 -4.67
N LEU A 375 -12.50 -3.99 -4.91
CA LEU A 375 -13.93 -4.02 -4.55
C LEU A 375 -14.14 -3.81 -3.05
N GLN A 376 -13.30 -4.46 -2.22
CA GLN A 376 -13.32 -4.26 -0.77
C GLN A 376 -13.02 -2.81 -0.39
N ALA A 377 -12.01 -2.20 -0.99
CA ALA A 377 -11.66 -0.81 -0.72
C ALA A 377 -12.81 0.13 -1.04
N LYS A 378 -13.44 -0.02 -2.21
CA LYS A 378 -14.64 0.74 -2.62
C LYS A 378 -15.79 0.57 -1.61
N ASP A 379 -15.97 -0.63 -1.07
CA ASP A 379 -17.02 -0.90 -0.07
C ASP A 379 -16.73 -0.26 1.29
N PHE A 380 -15.49 -0.36 1.80
CA PHE A 380 -15.11 0.26 3.07
C PHE A 380 -15.11 1.79 2.99
N ASP A 381 -14.72 2.37 1.85
CA ASP A 381 -14.71 3.84 1.67
C ASP A 381 -16.12 4.44 1.71
N LYS A 382 -17.10 3.77 1.08
CA LYS A 382 -18.51 4.21 1.12
C LYS A 382 -19.03 4.37 2.55
N THR A 383 -18.58 3.53 3.48
CA THR A 383 -19.06 3.53 4.87
C THR A 383 -18.21 4.39 5.79
N THR A 384 -16.89 4.21 5.76
CA THR A 384 -16.00 4.76 6.79
C THR A 384 -15.18 5.93 6.31
N LYS A 385 -15.16 6.22 5.00
CA LYS A 385 -14.29 7.20 4.33
C LYS A 385 -12.82 6.97 4.71
N LEU A 386 -12.13 6.22 3.85
CA LEU A 386 -10.75 5.83 4.08
C LEU A 386 -9.82 7.03 3.90
N THR A 387 -8.74 7.04 4.65
CA THR A 387 -7.69 8.08 4.56
C THR A 387 -6.37 7.51 4.03
N GLY A 388 -6.21 6.19 4.07
CA GLY A 388 -5.02 5.53 3.56
C GLY A 388 -5.08 4.01 3.61
N LEU A 389 -4.08 3.40 2.98
CA LEU A 389 -3.93 1.95 2.86
C LEU A 389 -2.72 1.45 3.65
N VAL A 390 -2.84 0.23 4.17
CA VAL A 390 -1.71 -0.55 4.70
C VAL A 390 -1.61 -1.82 3.88
N LEU A 391 -0.48 -2.01 3.20
CA LEU A 391 -0.20 -3.22 2.44
C LEU A 391 0.55 -4.21 3.32
N THR A 392 0.17 -5.48 3.29
CA THR A 392 0.83 -6.51 4.09
C THR A 392 1.10 -7.76 3.26
N LYS A 393 1.95 -8.65 3.76
CA LYS A 393 2.26 -9.96 3.15
C LYS A 393 2.84 -9.88 1.73
N LEU A 394 3.55 -8.80 1.42
CA LEU A 394 4.21 -8.65 0.12
C LEU A 394 5.36 -9.66 -0.03
N ASP A 395 6.00 -10.02 1.08
CA ASP A 395 7.04 -11.05 1.20
C ASP A 395 6.59 -12.47 0.82
N GLY A 396 5.27 -12.69 0.75
CA GLY A 396 4.65 -13.96 0.38
C GLY A 396 3.93 -13.94 -0.98
N SER A 397 3.78 -12.79 -1.63
CA SER A 397 2.84 -12.62 -2.76
C SER A 397 3.53 -12.24 -4.07
N SER A 398 2.98 -12.75 -5.17
CA SER A 398 3.31 -12.36 -6.56
C SER A 398 2.30 -11.39 -7.18
N LYS A 399 1.30 -10.93 -6.41
CA LYS A 399 0.10 -10.21 -6.90
C LYS A 399 0.09 -8.73 -6.49
N GLY A 400 1.22 -8.04 -6.66
CA GLY A 400 1.39 -6.63 -6.29
C GLY A 400 0.61 -5.63 -7.18
N GLY A 401 0.10 -6.07 -8.34
CA GLY A 401 -0.56 -5.19 -9.31
C GLY A 401 -1.82 -4.49 -8.81
N VAL A 402 -2.53 -5.09 -7.86
CA VAL A 402 -3.78 -4.51 -7.33
C VAL A 402 -3.56 -3.18 -6.61
N VAL A 403 -2.36 -2.93 -6.09
CA VAL A 403 -2.04 -1.68 -5.40
C VAL A 403 -2.13 -0.50 -6.37
N LEU A 404 -1.66 -0.70 -7.61
CA LEU A 404 -1.78 0.27 -8.69
C LEU A 404 -3.24 0.59 -8.97
N ALA A 405 -4.08 -0.45 -9.05
CA ALA A 405 -5.52 -0.31 -9.28
C ALA A 405 -6.20 0.56 -8.22
N ILE A 406 -5.96 0.25 -6.95
CA ILE A 406 -6.59 0.97 -5.84
C ILE A 406 -6.12 2.42 -5.81
N ARG A 407 -4.85 2.66 -6.08
CA ARG A 407 -4.32 4.01 -6.10
C ARG A 407 -4.83 4.83 -7.29
N ASN A 408 -4.88 4.24 -8.47
CA ASN A 408 -5.35 4.91 -9.68
C ASN A 408 -6.85 5.22 -9.58
N GLU A 409 -7.67 4.28 -9.15
CA GLU A 409 -9.13 4.44 -9.15
C GLU A 409 -9.69 5.15 -7.92
N MET A 410 -9.02 5.07 -6.76
CA MET A 410 -9.56 5.60 -5.50
C MET A 410 -8.77 6.78 -4.94
N GLU A 411 -7.62 7.11 -5.53
CA GLU A 411 -6.71 8.18 -5.04
C GLU A 411 -6.31 8.00 -3.56
N LEU A 412 -6.40 6.77 -3.03
CA LEU A 412 -6.06 6.48 -1.64
C LEU A 412 -4.55 6.27 -1.50
N PRO A 413 -3.85 7.06 -0.66
CA PRO A 413 -2.42 6.90 -0.48
C PRO A 413 -2.11 5.62 0.31
N VAL A 414 -1.05 4.92 -0.10
CA VAL A 414 -0.46 3.89 0.74
C VAL A 414 0.37 4.58 1.82
N LYS A 415 0.07 4.28 3.09
CA LYS A 415 0.72 4.88 4.25
C LYS A 415 1.80 3.98 4.86
N LEU A 416 1.52 2.67 4.88
CA LEU A 416 2.35 1.67 5.52
C LEU A 416 2.49 0.44 4.63
N VAL A 417 3.64 -0.22 4.76
CA VAL A 417 3.96 -1.47 4.08
C VAL A 417 4.53 -2.49 5.05
N GLY A 418 4.00 -3.70 5.00
CA GLY A 418 4.48 -4.87 5.74
C GLY A 418 5.38 -5.72 4.84
N LEU A 419 6.67 -5.75 5.17
CA LEU A 419 7.75 -6.39 4.42
C LEU A 419 8.15 -7.75 5.00
N GLY A 420 7.38 -8.28 5.96
CA GLY A 420 7.67 -9.53 6.65
C GLY A 420 6.90 -9.74 7.96
N GLU A 421 7.22 -10.81 8.67
CA GLU A 421 6.54 -11.22 9.90
C GLU A 421 7.13 -10.59 11.17
N LYS A 422 8.41 -10.22 11.17
CA LYS A 422 9.08 -9.65 12.35
C LYS A 422 8.47 -8.32 12.73
N VAL A 423 8.64 -7.95 13.99
CA VAL A 423 8.01 -6.76 14.55
C VAL A 423 8.48 -5.49 13.82
N ASP A 424 9.75 -5.47 13.44
CA ASP A 424 10.37 -4.34 12.74
C ASP A 424 10.09 -4.37 11.22
N ASP A 425 9.36 -5.35 10.69
CA ASP A 425 9.07 -5.44 9.24
C ASP A 425 7.88 -4.55 8.81
N LEU A 426 7.47 -3.57 9.61
CA LEU A 426 6.48 -2.55 9.24
C LEU A 426 7.19 -1.23 8.94
N ALA A 427 7.13 -0.77 7.70
CA ALA A 427 7.74 0.46 7.24
C ALA A 427 6.69 1.51 6.82
N ASN A 428 7.09 2.78 6.81
CA ASN A 428 6.33 3.81 6.08
C ASN A 428 6.42 3.49 4.60
N PHE A 429 5.35 3.76 3.85
CA PHE A 429 5.41 3.58 2.41
C PHE A 429 6.24 4.69 1.75
N ASP A 430 7.29 4.28 1.06
CA ASP A 430 8.08 5.10 0.16
C ASP A 430 7.88 4.57 -1.27
N ALA A 431 7.36 5.42 -2.15
CA ALA A 431 7.06 5.07 -3.54
C ALA A 431 8.32 4.74 -4.35
N GLU A 432 9.41 5.47 -4.10
CA GLU A 432 10.69 5.26 -4.79
C GLU A 432 11.30 3.94 -4.37
N LYS A 433 11.42 3.69 -3.06
CA LYS A 433 11.99 2.42 -2.56
C LYS A 433 11.15 1.22 -2.98
N PHE A 434 9.82 1.37 -2.97
CA PHE A 434 8.90 0.35 -3.42
C PHE A 434 9.04 0.05 -4.91
N ALA A 435 9.11 1.08 -5.75
CA ALA A 435 9.31 0.91 -7.20
C ALA A 435 10.67 0.28 -7.51
N ILE A 436 11.75 0.74 -6.87
CA ILE A 436 13.09 0.15 -7.02
C ILE A 436 13.05 -1.34 -6.66
N GLY A 437 12.52 -1.67 -5.47
CA GLY A 437 12.45 -3.05 -5.01
C GLY A 437 11.54 -3.94 -5.87
N LEU A 438 10.51 -3.39 -6.53
CA LEU A 438 9.65 -4.14 -7.45
C LEU A 438 10.31 -4.41 -8.81
N PHE A 439 11.15 -3.49 -9.29
CA PHE A 439 11.70 -3.50 -10.65
C PHE A 439 13.20 -3.82 -10.74
N GLN A 440 13.88 -4.08 -9.62
CA GLN A 440 15.30 -4.44 -9.62
C GLN A 440 15.64 -5.61 -10.57
N GLY A 441 14.73 -6.56 -10.78
CA GLY A 441 14.92 -7.69 -11.69
C GLY A 441 14.66 -7.41 -13.18
N LEU A 442 14.24 -6.20 -13.55
CA LEU A 442 14.02 -5.78 -14.94
C LEU A 442 15.29 -5.29 -15.65
N ILE A 443 16.36 -5.06 -14.90
CA ILE A 443 17.64 -4.54 -15.41
C ILE A 443 18.54 -5.68 -15.85
#